data_AF-A0A0E4HFD7-F1
#
_entry.id   AF-A0A0E4HFD7-F1
#
_cell.length_a   1.000
_cell.length_b   1.000
_cell.length_c   1.000
_cell.angle_alpha   90.00
_cell.angle_beta   90.00
_cell.angle_gamma   90.00
#
_symmetry.space_group_name_H-M   'P 1'
#
loop_
_entity.id
_entity.type
_entity.pdbx_description
1 polymer ?
#
loop_
_entity_poly.entity_id
_entity_poly.type
_entity_poly.pdbx_seq_one_letter_code
_entity_poly.pdbx_strand_id
1 'polypeptide(L)'
;MCKVSVIVPVYNGEKYLKECMQSILNQSLFDIEVICINDGSNDATAEILDSYAKKDLRVKVVHKENSGYGKSVNIGFDMAQGEYIGVVEADDYIDVNMYLHLYEQAKIKGADFVKADFHKFYGDGSSRKFIMHPLFERKSDKDMYNKLVNYEEDIRVLNNYVVTWAGIYKRKFIKQNCICHNETPGASYQDNGFWYQVMINSQKALFLNTPYYFVRRDNESSSVYNPQKIFCTNDEYEFIRSYIRNHGKNTDILLQFQWEMLFKIHENDMMRISKEFYQIFAKRFRNEFLTAIEQKEFDADKLSRAEQIRLNVLLENSESYIEKYFLFGNNSIKQIEGAENIAIYGGGWNGRRILSIIRNYGYLEKLSGIVVSDLKGKEEVIDRICLKEIQDIDFESNTLFILATQEKYQADIMKKMVERGYTNWMRIQDITL
;
A
#
# COMPACT_ATOMS: atom_id res chain seq x y z
N MET A 1 13.17 16.52 -28.46
CA MET A 1 13.21 15.08 -28.10
C MET A 1 12.30 14.91 -26.90
N CYS A 2 11.37 13.94 -26.91
CA CYS A 2 10.49 13.69 -25.77
C CYS A 2 11.33 13.36 -24.52
N LYS A 3 11.11 14.07 -23.40
CA LYS A 3 11.85 13.90 -22.16
C LYS A 3 11.22 12.83 -21.28
N VAL A 4 9.90 12.86 -21.12
CA VAL A 4 9.14 11.89 -20.29
C VAL A 4 7.94 11.35 -21.06
N SER A 5 7.80 10.03 -21.12
CA SER A 5 6.55 9.36 -21.50
C SER A 5 5.74 9.07 -20.25
N VAL A 6 4.54 9.62 -20.16
CA VAL A 6 3.61 9.40 -19.05
C VAL A 6 2.63 8.32 -19.44
N ILE A 7 2.68 7.18 -18.75
CA ILE A 7 1.77 6.05 -18.99
C ILE A 7 0.59 6.16 -18.04
N VAL A 8 -0.63 6.07 -18.58
CA VAL A 8 -1.88 6.14 -17.81
C VAL A 8 -2.70 4.88 -18.09
N PRO A 9 -2.55 3.80 -17.30
CA PRO A 9 -3.43 2.64 -17.40
C PRO A 9 -4.81 3.01 -16.84
N VAL A 10 -5.88 2.65 -17.55
CA VAL A 10 -7.25 2.99 -17.14
C VAL A 10 -8.19 1.81 -17.34
N TYR A 11 -8.94 1.47 -16.29
CA TYR A 11 -10.11 0.61 -16.36
C TYR A 11 -11.21 1.21 -15.51
N ASN A 12 -12.34 1.54 -16.11
CA ASN A 12 -13.50 2.15 -15.44
C ASN A 12 -13.14 3.38 -14.59
N GLY A 13 -12.48 4.36 -15.22
CA GLY A 13 -11.95 5.56 -14.58
C GLY A 13 -12.84 6.81 -14.70
N GLU A 14 -14.08 6.71 -15.19
CA GLU A 14 -14.88 7.88 -15.59
C GLU A 14 -14.97 8.99 -14.54
N LYS A 15 -14.99 8.60 -13.26
CA LYS A 15 -15.18 9.49 -12.12
C LYS A 15 -14.00 10.44 -11.88
N TYR A 16 -12.77 9.97 -12.10
CA TYR A 16 -11.56 10.67 -11.66
C TYR A 16 -10.61 11.02 -12.82
N LEU A 17 -10.74 10.34 -13.95
CA LEU A 17 -9.83 10.46 -15.08
C LEU A 17 -9.64 11.89 -15.60
N LYS A 18 -10.68 12.73 -15.54
CA LYS A 18 -10.58 14.13 -15.98
C LYS A 18 -9.57 14.93 -15.16
N GLU A 19 -9.56 14.74 -13.84
CA GLU A 19 -8.61 15.40 -12.94
C GLU A 19 -7.19 14.88 -13.17
N CYS A 20 -7.03 13.55 -13.26
CA CYS A 20 -5.77 12.91 -13.60
C CYS A 20 -5.17 13.50 -14.89
N MET A 21 -5.92 13.46 -15.99
CA MET A 21 -5.48 13.97 -17.29
C MET A 21 -5.15 15.47 -17.25
N GLN A 22 -5.97 16.27 -16.57
CA GLN A 22 -5.70 17.70 -16.46
C GLN A 22 -4.40 17.99 -15.69
N SER A 23 -4.10 17.22 -14.63
CA SER A 23 -2.85 17.37 -13.87
C SER A 23 -1.60 17.03 -14.70
N ILE A 24 -1.71 16.06 -15.62
CA ILE A 24 -0.62 15.66 -16.52
C ILE A 24 -0.44 16.69 -17.64
N LEU A 25 -1.53 17.16 -18.25
CA LEU A 25 -1.45 18.09 -19.38
C LEU A 25 -0.99 19.49 -18.98
N ASN A 26 -1.18 19.85 -17.71
CA ASN A 26 -0.74 21.12 -17.11
C ASN A 26 0.71 21.11 -16.61
N GLN A 27 1.45 20.02 -16.74
CA GLN A 27 2.84 19.94 -16.27
C GLN A 27 3.71 21.07 -16.84
N SER A 28 4.58 21.64 -16.00
CA SER A 28 5.53 22.68 -16.42
C SER A 28 6.62 22.16 -17.38
N LEU A 29 6.83 20.84 -17.41
CA LEU A 29 7.62 20.18 -18.44
C LEU A 29 6.77 19.94 -19.69
N PHE A 30 6.95 20.74 -20.74
CA PHE A 30 6.17 20.63 -21.98
C PHE A 30 6.56 19.43 -22.86
N ASP A 31 7.83 19.00 -22.84
CA ASP A 31 8.37 17.92 -23.68
C ASP A 31 7.95 16.52 -23.18
N ILE A 32 6.66 16.30 -23.00
CA ILE A 32 6.07 15.02 -22.59
C ILE A 32 5.18 14.44 -23.68
N GLU A 33 5.06 13.12 -23.68
CA GLU A 33 3.95 12.41 -24.34
C GLU A 33 3.12 11.70 -23.27
N VAL A 34 1.82 11.53 -23.52
CA VAL A 34 0.89 10.85 -22.62
C VAL A 34 0.31 9.66 -23.36
N ILE A 35 0.49 8.47 -22.80
CA ILE A 35 0.05 7.21 -23.41
C ILE A 35 -0.99 6.60 -22.49
N CYS A 36 -2.25 6.74 -22.88
CA CYS A 36 -3.40 6.22 -22.15
C CYS A 36 -3.76 4.83 -22.68
N ILE A 37 -3.83 3.84 -21.79
CA ILE A 37 -4.18 2.47 -22.14
C ILE A 37 -5.53 2.14 -21.49
N ASN A 38 -6.61 2.20 -22.29
CA ASN A 38 -7.93 1.76 -21.87
C ASN A 38 -8.01 0.23 -21.89
N ASP A 39 -8.15 -0.39 -20.73
CA ASP A 39 -8.21 -1.84 -20.51
C ASP A 39 -9.63 -2.41 -20.61
N GLY A 40 -10.33 -2.06 -21.69
CA GLY A 40 -11.67 -2.58 -21.95
C GLY A 40 -12.75 -2.02 -21.03
N SER A 41 -12.65 -0.73 -20.67
CA SER A 41 -13.65 -0.08 -19.81
C SER A 41 -15.04 -0.13 -20.42
N ASN A 42 -16.05 -0.26 -19.56
CA ASN A 42 -17.47 -0.33 -19.91
C ASN A 42 -18.29 0.87 -19.39
N ASP A 43 -17.60 1.95 -19.02
CA ASP A 43 -18.13 3.24 -18.58
C ASP A 43 -17.75 4.37 -19.58
N ALA A 44 -17.91 5.64 -19.21
CA ALA A 44 -17.57 6.77 -20.10
C ALA A 44 -16.06 6.99 -20.32
N THR A 45 -15.18 6.12 -19.81
CA THR A 45 -13.71 6.27 -19.91
C THR A 45 -13.22 6.43 -21.35
N ALA A 46 -13.70 5.60 -22.28
CA ALA A 46 -13.24 5.62 -23.67
C ALA A 46 -13.50 6.99 -24.33
N GLU A 47 -14.73 7.51 -24.15
CA GLU A 47 -15.15 8.80 -24.70
C GLU A 47 -14.33 9.96 -24.11
N ILE A 48 -14.04 9.91 -22.81
CA ILE A 48 -13.20 10.91 -22.13
C ILE A 48 -11.79 10.92 -22.74
N LEU A 49 -11.15 9.76 -22.88
CA LEU A 49 -9.80 9.64 -23.45
C LEU A 49 -9.73 10.14 -24.90
N ASP A 50 -10.68 9.73 -25.74
CA ASP A 50 -10.77 10.17 -27.13
C ASP A 50 -10.93 11.69 -27.24
N SER A 51 -11.69 12.29 -26.31
CA SER A 51 -11.85 13.74 -26.27
C SER A 51 -10.54 14.48 -25.98
N TYR A 52 -9.66 13.91 -25.14
CA TYR A 52 -8.34 14.46 -24.85
C TYR A 52 -7.38 14.28 -26.02
N ALA A 53 -7.35 13.09 -26.64
CA ALA A 53 -6.54 12.81 -27.83
C ALA A 53 -6.86 13.74 -29.01
N LYS A 54 -8.13 14.11 -29.18
CA LYS A 54 -8.56 15.09 -30.20
C LYS A 54 -8.09 16.52 -29.91
N LYS A 55 -7.88 16.88 -28.64
CA LYS A 55 -7.57 18.25 -28.20
C LYS A 55 -6.08 18.50 -28.02
N ASP A 56 -5.30 17.47 -27.67
CA ASP A 56 -3.88 17.60 -27.38
C ASP A 56 -3.09 16.49 -28.08
N LEU A 57 -2.21 16.88 -29.01
CA LEU A 57 -1.40 15.97 -29.84
C LEU A 57 -0.37 15.17 -29.03
N ARG A 58 -0.12 15.55 -27.76
CA ARG A 58 0.74 14.77 -26.86
C ARG A 58 0.06 13.50 -26.38
N VAL A 59 -1.27 13.42 -26.45
CA VAL A 59 -2.08 12.30 -25.94
C VAL A 59 -2.27 11.24 -27.02
N LYS A 60 -1.85 10.02 -26.70
CA LYS A 60 -2.06 8.80 -27.49
C LYS A 60 -2.95 7.87 -26.68
N VAL A 61 -3.96 7.30 -27.33
CA VAL A 61 -4.92 6.40 -26.69
C VAL A 61 -4.86 5.04 -27.37
N VAL A 62 -4.80 3.98 -26.57
CA VAL A 62 -4.95 2.60 -27.02
C VAL A 62 -6.14 1.99 -26.29
N HIS A 63 -7.09 1.47 -27.07
CA HIS A 63 -8.17 0.64 -26.55
C HIS A 63 -7.84 -0.82 -26.82
N LYS A 64 -7.98 -1.66 -25.79
CA LYS A 64 -7.81 -3.11 -25.90
C LYS A 64 -8.87 -3.82 -25.07
N GLU A 65 -9.00 -5.13 -25.27
CA GLU A 65 -9.79 -5.98 -24.39
C GLU A 65 -9.15 -6.05 -22.98
N ASN A 66 -10.00 -6.24 -21.96
CA ASN A 66 -9.53 -6.31 -20.58
C ASN A 66 -8.54 -7.47 -20.40
N SER A 67 -7.30 -7.13 -20.06
CA SER A 67 -6.19 -8.08 -19.85
C SER A 67 -5.36 -7.76 -18.61
N GLY A 68 -5.77 -6.76 -17.82
CA GLY A 68 -5.20 -6.45 -16.52
C GLY A 68 -4.21 -5.29 -16.54
N TYR A 69 -3.90 -4.83 -15.32
CA TYR A 69 -3.05 -3.66 -15.07
C TYR A 69 -1.63 -3.86 -15.60
N GLY A 70 -0.99 -4.99 -15.27
CA GLY A 70 0.38 -5.26 -15.69
C GLY A 70 0.55 -5.23 -17.21
N LYS A 71 -0.39 -5.85 -17.96
CA LYS A 71 -0.38 -5.81 -19.42
C LYS A 71 -0.51 -4.39 -19.97
N SER A 72 -1.40 -3.60 -19.35
CA SER A 72 -1.65 -2.22 -19.73
C SER A 72 -0.39 -1.37 -19.58
N VAL A 73 0.31 -1.47 -18.45
CA VAL A 73 1.55 -0.73 -18.22
C VAL A 73 2.65 -1.17 -19.17
N ASN A 74 2.81 -2.48 -19.40
CA ASN A 74 3.81 -3.02 -20.32
C ASN A 74 3.61 -2.51 -21.77
N ILE A 75 2.38 -2.46 -22.28
CA ILE A 75 2.09 -1.87 -23.60
C ILE A 75 2.52 -0.40 -23.64
N GLY A 76 2.23 0.36 -22.58
CA GLY A 76 2.69 1.74 -22.47
C GLY A 76 4.22 1.86 -22.48
N PHE A 77 4.92 0.98 -21.77
CA PHE A 77 6.38 0.93 -21.71
C PHE A 77 7.01 0.65 -23.08
N ASP A 78 6.41 -0.26 -23.85
CA ASP A 78 6.86 -0.59 -25.21
C ASP A 78 6.70 0.60 -26.17
N MET A 79 5.57 1.31 -26.05
CA MET A 79 5.24 2.49 -26.86
C MET A 79 6.06 3.74 -26.50
N ALA A 80 6.61 3.80 -25.29
CA ALA A 80 7.31 4.97 -24.78
C ALA A 80 8.54 5.38 -25.63
N GLN A 81 8.60 6.66 -25.99
CA GLN A 81 9.67 7.28 -26.76
C GLN A 81 10.53 8.26 -25.93
N GLY A 82 10.04 8.67 -24.77
CA GLY A 82 10.70 9.55 -23.81
C GLY A 82 12.05 9.02 -23.34
N GLU A 83 12.93 9.92 -22.92
CA GLU A 83 14.18 9.52 -22.26
C GLU A 83 13.89 8.77 -20.94
N TYR A 84 12.85 9.22 -20.23
CA TYR A 84 12.33 8.62 -19.01
C TYR A 84 10.85 8.24 -19.19
N ILE A 85 10.36 7.33 -18.34
CA ILE A 85 8.98 6.85 -18.29
C ILE A 85 8.43 7.12 -16.89
N GLY A 86 7.25 7.71 -16.78
CA GLY A 86 6.50 7.82 -15.53
C GLY A 86 5.14 7.12 -15.65
N VAL A 87 4.55 6.72 -14.52
CA VAL A 87 3.21 6.12 -14.46
C VAL A 87 2.32 6.97 -13.58
N VAL A 88 1.08 7.23 -14.03
CA VAL A 88 0.05 7.92 -13.25
C VAL A 88 -1.23 7.08 -13.25
N GLU A 89 -1.75 6.76 -12.06
CA GLU A 89 -3.01 6.05 -11.91
C GLU A 89 -4.18 6.96 -12.29
N ALA A 90 -5.22 6.39 -12.88
CA ALA A 90 -6.35 7.14 -13.42
C ALA A 90 -7.22 7.84 -12.34
N ASP A 91 -7.11 7.40 -11.08
CA ASP A 91 -7.82 7.98 -9.93
C ASP A 91 -6.99 8.95 -9.09
N ASP A 92 -5.73 9.13 -9.47
CA ASP A 92 -4.75 10.00 -8.81
C ASP A 92 -4.49 11.28 -9.60
N TYR A 93 -3.70 12.20 -9.03
CA TYR A 93 -3.22 13.39 -9.73
C TYR A 93 -1.82 13.80 -9.25
N ILE A 94 -1.17 14.66 -10.03
CA ILE A 94 0.23 15.07 -9.78
C ILE A 94 0.39 16.59 -9.68
N ASP A 95 1.40 17.01 -8.91
CA ASP A 95 1.82 18.41 -8.81
C ASP A 95 2.34 18.92 -10.16
N VAL A 96 2.04 20.19 -10.48
CA VAL A 96 2.38 20.85 -11.75
C VAL A 96 3.87 20.80 -12.10
N ASN A 97 4.75 20.70 -11.10
CA ASN A 97 6.21 20.69 -11.30
C ASN A 97 6.85 19.30 -11.16
N MET A 98 6.05 18.25 -10.95
CA MET A 98 6.55 16.90 -10.69
C MET A 98 7.56 16.45 -11.75
N TYR A 99 7.17 16.39 -13.03
CA TYR A 99 8.05 15.82 -14.04
C TYR A 99 9.22 16.72 -14.41
N LEU A 100 9.09 18.05 -14.30
CA LEU A 100 10.21 18.97 -14.48
C LEU A 100 11.30 18.67 -13.45
N HIS A 101 10.95 18.69 -12.16
CA HIS A 101 11.92 18.50 -11.09
C HIS A 101 12.50 17.09 -11.09
N LEU A 102 11.68 16.05 -11.30
CA LEU A 102 12.17 14.68 -11.38
C LEU A 102 13.15 14.51 -12.55
N TYR A 103 12.82 15.04 -13.74
CA TYR A 103 13.68 14.96 -14.91
C TYR A 103 15.01 15.68 -14.67
N GLU A 104 15.00 16.91 -14.16
CA GLU A 104 16.21 17.68 -13.88
C GLU A 104 17.13 16.96 -12.88
N GLN A 105 16.57 16.46 -11.77
CA GLN A 105 17.35 15.70 -10.79
C GLN A 105 17.92 14.42 -11.38
N ALA A 106 17.14 13.69 -12.19
CA ALA A 106 17.61 12.50 -12.89
C ALA A 106 18.79 12.81 -13.81
N LYS A 107 18.73 13.92 -14.56
CA LYS A 107 19.78 14.35 -15.49
C LYS A 107 21.03 14.81 -14.76
N ILE A 108 20.90 15.64 -13.73
CA ILE A 108 22.01 16.17 -12.94
C ILE A 108 22.79 15.03 -12.27
N LYS A 109 22.07 14.07 -11.68
CA LYS A 109 22.70 12.95 -10.95
C LYS A 109 23.04 11.76 -11.86
N GLY A 110 22.50 11.73 -13.08
CA GLY A 110 22.60 10.57 -13.97
C GLY A 110 21.91 9.33 -13.40
N ALA A 111 20.76 9.51 -12.75
CA ALA A 111 20.01 8.45 -12.07
C ALA A 111 19.36 7.47 -13.07
N ASP A 112 19.30 6.20 -12.67
CA ASP A 112 18.55 5.16 -13.41
C ASP A 112 17.05 5.35 -13.21
N PHE A 113 16.65 5.78 -12.01
CA PHE A 113 15.29 6.20 -11.71
C PHE A 113 15.30 7.24 -10.59
N VAL A 114 14.22 8.02 -10.51
CA VAL A 114 13.96 8.96 -9.43
C VAL A 114 12.58 8.69 -8.86
N LYS A 115 12.47 8.60 -7.54
CA LYS A 115 11.19 8.58 -6.83
C LYS A 115 11.06 9.76 -5.89
N ALA A 116 9.83 10.14 -5.59
CA ALA A 116 9.51 11.21 -4.68
C ALA A 116 8.49 10.78 -3.63
N ASP A 117 8.50 11.47 -2.49
CA ASP A 117 7.42 11.37 -1.51
C ASP A 117 6.05 11.67 -2.16
N PHE A 118 4.98 11.42 -1.42
CA PHE A 118 3.62 11.60 -1.94
C PHE A 118 2.64 11.97 -0.83
N HIS A 119 1.46 12.42 -1.21
CA HIS A 119 0.33 12.57 -0.32
C HIS A 119 -0.66 11.45 -0.56
N LYS A 120 -1.29 10.95 0.51
CA LYS A 120 -2.57 10.27 0.41
C LYS A 120 -3.67 11.30 0.64
N PHE A 121 -4.76 11.23 -0.12
CA PHE A 121 -5.87 12.13 0.05
C PHE A 121 -7.24 11.44 0.06
N TYR A 122 -8.19 12.13 0.68
CA TYR A 122 -9.56 11.70 0.92
C TYR A 122 -10.50 12.89 0.75
N GLY A 123 -11.75 12.65 0.38
CA GLY A 123 -12.77 13.66 0.13
C GLY A 123 -12.62 14.35 -1.22
N ASP A 124 -13.57 15.23 -1.54
CA ASP A 124 -13.61 16.01 -2.77
C ASP A 124 -13.79 17.50 -2.49
N GLY A 125 -13.37 18.35 -3.44
CA GLY A 125 -13.49 19.80 -3.31
C GLY A 125 -12.87 20.35 -2.01
N SER A 126 -13.65 21.14 -1.26
CA SER A 126 -13.21 21.76 -0.01
C SER A 126 -13.11 20.80 1.17
N SER A 127 -13.60 19.55 1.05
CA SER A 127 -13.50 18.55 2.12
C SER A 127 -12.23 17.70 2.01
N ARG A 128 -11.34 18.00 1.05
CA ARG A 128 -10.12 17.25 0.85
C ARG A 128 -9.20 17.30 2.07
N LYS A 129 -8.71 16.12 2.46
CA LYS A 129 -7.66 15.96 3.48
C LYS A 129 -6.43 15.34 2.86
N PHE A 130 -5.25 15.82 3.25
CA PHE A 130 -3.97 15.40 2.71
C PHE A 130 -3.05 14.92 3.82
N ILE A 131 -2.57 13.69 3.68
CA ILE A 131 -1.61 13.09 4.60
C ILE A 131 -0.32 12.86 3.85
N MET A 132 0.74 13.56 4.24
CA MET A 132 2.06 13.38 3.64
C MET A 132 2.64 12.02 4.07
N HIS A 133 3.08 11.25 3.09
CA HIS A 133 3.74 9.96 3.26
C HIS A 133 5.16 10.01 2.68
N PRO A 134 6.19 9.88 3.53
CA PRO A 134 7.55 9.75 3.05
C PRO A 134 7.78 8.36 2.46
N LEU A 135 8.57 8.27 1.39
CA LEU A 135 9.06 6.98 0.88
C LEU A 135 9.83 6.21 1.95
N PHE A 136 10.64 6.90 2.77
CA PHE A 136 11.34 6.32 3.90
C PHE A 136 10.66 6.68 5.23
N GLU A 137 9.91 5.73 5.79
CA GLU A 137 9.19 5.93 7.06
C GLU A 137 10.13 6.00 8.26
N ARG A 138 11.17 5.16 8.28
CA ARG A 138 12.12 5.09 9.40
C ARG A 138 13.02 6.32 9.41
N LYS A 139 13.13 6.96 10.58
CA LYS A 139 14.02 8.12 10.76
C LYS A 139 15.47 7.81 10.37
N SER A 140 15.93 6.58 10.64
CA SER A 140 17.27 6.10 10.27
C SER A 140 17.52 6.06 8.78
N ASP A 141 16.49 5.96 7.95
CA ASP A 141 16.64 5.72 6.51
C ASP A 141 16.47 7.03 5.72
N LYS A 142 16.07 8.12 6.39
CA LYS A 142 15.95 9.45 5.79
C LYS A 142 17.29 10.03 5.33
N ASP A 143 18.41 9.45 5.75
CA ASP A 143 19.73 9.84 5.21
C ASP A 143 19.92 9.44 3.74
N MET A 144 19.01 8.62 3.18
CA MET A 144 19.00 8.15 1.78
C MET A 144 18.49 9.18 0.77
N TYR A 145 17.78 10.22 1.20
CA TYR A 145 17.26 11.23 0.30
C TYR A 145 18.37 12.05 -0.37
N ASN A 146 18.10 12.48 -1.60
CA ASN A 146 18.90 13.43 -2.39
C ASN A 146 20.35 12.99 -2.70
N LYS A 147 20.67 11.70 -2.49
CA LYS A 147 21.92 11.05 -2.91
C LYS A 147 21.63 9.82 -3.76
N LEU A 148 22.60 9.43 -4.58
CA LEU A 148 22.54 8.16 -5.30
C LEU A 148 22.81 7.02 -4.30
N VAL A 149 21.96 6.01 -4.34
CA VAL A 149 22.06 4.81 -3.50
C VAL A 149 21.80 3.56 -4.33
N ASN A 150 22.21 2.41 -3.83
CA ASN A 150 21.86 1.10 -4.37
C ASN A 150 21.84 0.06 -3.23
N TYR A 151 21.16 -1.05 -3.47
CA TYR A 151 20.95 -2.07 -2.43
C TYR A 151 22.21 -2.89 -2.11
N GLU A 152 23.17 -2.96 -3.04
CA GLU A 152 24.43 -3.69 -2.84
C GLU A 152 25.33 -2.97 -1.83
N GLU A 153 25.29 -1.63 -1.80
CA GLU A 153 25.99 -0.81 -0.82
C GLU A 153 25.22 -0.68 0.51
N ASP A 154 23.90 -0.50 0.45
CA ASP A 154 23.07 -0.35 1.65
C ASP A 154 21.67 -0.94 1.44
N ILE A 155 21.46 -2.12 2.02
CA ILE A 155 20.20 -2.87 1.94
C ILE A 155 19.01 -2.07 2.50
N ARG A 156 19.24 -1.07 3.37
CA ARG A 156 18.15 -0.25 3.93
C ARG A 156 17.39 0.50 2.85
N VAL A 157 17.96 0.70 1.66
CA VAL A 157 17.27 1.33 0.53
C VAL A 157 16.01 0.57 0.14
N LEU A 158 15.96 -0.74 0.38
CA LEU A 158 14.79 -1.57 0.13
C LEU A 158 13.63 -1.28 1.11
N ASN A 159 13.86 -0.60 2.24
CA ASN A 159 12.81 -0.20 3.19
C ASN A 159 12.01 1.04 2.71
N ASN A 160 12.01 1.35 1.41
CA ASN A 160 11.18 2.40 0.84
C ASN A 160 9.79 1.89 0.45
N TYR A 161 8.85 2.82 0.28
CA TYR A 161 7.49 2.52 -0.13
C TYR A 161 7.42 1.87 -1.53
N VAL A 162 6.73 0.73 -1.63
CA VAL A 162 6.69 -0.11 -2.84
C VAL A 162 5.62 0.38 -3.81
N VAL A 163 6.04 1.20 -4.79
CA VAL A 163 5.17 1.82 -5.81
C VAL A 163 5.81 1.87 -7.18
N THR A 164 4.99 1.79 -8.23
CA THR A 164 5.39 2.10 -9.62
C THR A 164 5.26 3.59 -9.94
N TRP A 165 4.29 4.26 -9.31
CA TRP A 165 4.05 5.69 -9.48
C TRP A 165 4.95 6.54 -8.56
N ALA A 166 4.71 7.86 -8.52
CA ALA A 166 5.54 8.85 -7.79
C ALA A 166 7.01 8.88 -8.23
N GLY A 167 7.29 8.62 -9.52
CA GLY A 167 8.66 8.64 -10.02
C GLY A 167 8.77 8.61 -11.53
N ILE A 168 10.02 8.57 -11.99
CA ILE A 168 10.40 8.33 -13.38
C ILE A 168 11.53 7.32 -13.47
N TYR A 169 11.52 6.51 -14.54
CA TYR A 169 12.47 5.45 -14.81
C TYR A 169 13.14 5.69 -16.15
N LYS A 170 14.47 5.61 -16.23
CA LYS A 170 15.20 5.82 -17.47
C LYS A 170 14.82 4.71 -18.45
N ARG A 171 14.27 5.07 -19.60
CA ARG A 171 13.75 4.08 -20.58
C ARG A 171 14.81 3.07 -21.01
N LYS A 172 16.04 3.54 -21.21
CA LYS A 172 17.17 2.68 -21.57
C LYS A 172 17.48 1.66 -20.47
N PHE A 173 17.40 2.06 -19.20
CA PHE A 173 17.61 1.17 -18.04
C PHE A 173 16.53 0.08 -17.99
N ILE A 174 15.26 0.46 -18.15
CA ILE A 174 14.14 -0.49 -18.22
C ILE A 174 14.35 -1.52 -19.33
N LYS A 175 14.64 -1.06 -20.56
CA LYS A 175 14.83 -1.94 -21.72
C LYS A 175 16.06 -2.85 -21.59
N GLN A 176 17.18 -2.34 -21.08
CA GLN A 176 18.41 -3.12 -20.96
C GLN A 176 18.30 -4.25 -19.94
N ASN A 177 17.48 -4.08 -18.91
CA ASN A 177 17.29 -5.07 -17.85
C ASN A 177 15.98 -5.85 -17.99
N CYS A 178 15.27 -5.70 -19.11
CA CYS A 178 13.99 -6.36 -19.40
C CYS A 178 12.97 -6.20 -18.26
N ILE A 179 12.91 -5.02 -17.64
CA ILE A 179 12.04 -4.76 -16.49
C ILE A 179 10.60 -4.57 -16.99
N CYS A 180 9.67 -5.35 -16.46
CA CYS A 180 8.25 -5.26 -16.78
C CYS A 180 7.37 -5.59 -15.57
N HIS A 181 6.10 -5.20 -15.62
CA HIS A 181 5.10 -5.67 -14.68
C HIS A 181 4.74 -7.12 -14.99
N ASN A 182 4.53 -7.91 -13.93
CA ASN A 182 3.98 -9.25 -14.08
C ASN A 182 2.57 -9.16 -14.71
N GLU A 183 2.23 -10.03 -15.66
CA GLU A 183 0.94 -9.97 -16.39
C GLU A 183 -0.14 -10.84 -15.73
N THR A 184 -0.11 -10.93 -14.39
CA THR A 184 -1.14 -11.64 -13.62
C THR A 184 -2.52 -11.01 -13.85
N PRO A 185 -3.61 -11.80 -13.96
CA PRO A 185 -4.93 -11.28 -14.21
C PRO A 185 -5.38 -10.23 -13.18
N GLY A 186 -6.04 -9.16 -13.65
CA GLY A 186 -6.55 -8.06 -12.83
C GLY A 186 -5.47 -7.16 -12.23
N ALA A 187 -5.85 -6.30 -11.28
CA ALA A 187 -4.91 -5.49 -10.49
C ALA A 187 -4.49 -6.24 -9.21
N SER A 188 -3.32 -6.86 -9.25
CA SER A 188 -2.90 -7.97 -8.39
C SER A 188 -1.48 -7.74 -7.85
N TYR A 189 -1.23 -6.56 -7.29
CA TYR A 189 0.03 -6.19 -6.61
C TYR A 189 1.29 -6.17 -7.50
N GLN A 190 1.12 -6.02 -8.82
CA GLN A 190 2.23 -6.06 -9.80
C GLN A 190 3.32 -4.99 -9.58
N ASP A 191 2.99 -3.92 -8.85
CA ASP A 191 3.96 -2.91 -8.43
C ASP A 191 5.11 -3.52 -7.61
N ASN A 192 4.85 -4.60 -6.86
CA ASN A 192 5.87 -5.26 -6.05
C ASN A 192 6.94 -5.90 -6.92
N GLY A 193 6.57 -6.74 -7.90
CA GLY A 193 7.52 -7.37 -8.81
C GLY A 193 8.27 -6.36 -9.66
N PHE A 194 7.58 -5.33 -10.14
CA PHE A 194 8.21 -4.23 -10.84
C PHE A 194 9.25 -3.51 -9.95
N TRP A 195 8.88 -3.19 -8.71
CA TRP A 195 9.76 -2.52 -7.76
C TRP A 195 11.01 -3.34 -7.46
N TYR A 196 10.89 -4.65 -7.21
CA TYR A 196 12.06 -5.50 -6.94
C TYR A 196 13.01 -5.53 -8.13
N GLN A 197 12.48 -5.67 -9.35
CA GLN A 197 13.29 -5.60 -10.56
C GLN A 197 14.04 -4.27 -10.67
N VAL A 198 13.36 -3.13 -10.46
CA VAL A 198 14.01 -1.81 -10.51
C VAL A 198 15.08 -1.66 -9.43
N MET A 199 14.77 -2.02 -8.19
CA MET A 199 15.68 -1.85 -7.06
C MET A 199 16.94 -2.74 -7.18
N ILE A 200 16.78 -3.98 -7.64
CA ILE A 200 17.89 -4.94 -7.78
C ILE A 200 18.80 -4.61 -8.97
N ASN A 201 18.26 -4.06 -10.06
CA ASN A 201 19.09 -3.75 -11.23
C ASN A 201 19.72 -2.36 -11.19
N SER A 202 19.19 -1.45 -10.39
CA SER A 202 19.68 -0.07 -10.36
C SER A 202 20.95 0.08 -9.54
N GLN A 203 21.90 0.83 -10.09
CA GLN A 203 23.12 1.24 -9.39
C GLN A 203 23.03 2.71 -8.94
N LYS A 204 22.07 3.46 -9.49
CA LYS A 204 21.90 4.91 -9.28
C LYS A 204 20.43 5.23 -9.00
N ALA A 205 19.91 4.73 -7.88
CA ALA A 205 18.60 5.11 -7.37
C ALA A 205 18.66 6.49 -6.72
N LEU A 206 17.68 7.35 -7.01
CA LEU A 206 17.54 8.66 -6.38
C LEU A 206 16.14 8.80 -5.76
N PHE A 207 16.11 9.30 -4.53
CA PHE A 207 14.87 9.55 -3.79
C PHE A 207 14.80 11.02 -3.39
N LEU A 208 13.67 11.67 -3.63
CA LEU A 208 13.42 13.07 -3.27
C LEU A 208 12.38 13.14 -2.15
N ASN A 209 12.62 14.02 -1.17
CA ASN A 209 11.75 14.23 -0.02
C ASN A 209 10.67 15.31 -0.27
N THR A 210 10.28 15.51 -1.52
CA THR A 210 9.24 16.47 -1.92
C THR A 210 8.01 15.72 -2.39
N PRO A 211 6.82 15.94 -1.80
CA PRO A 211 5.65 15.14 -2.08
C PRO A 211 4.88 15.61 -3.32
N TYR A 212 5.27 15.12 -4.51
CA TYR A 212 4.70 15.57 -5.80
C TYR A 212 3.44 14.82 -6.23
N TYR A 213 3.22 13.62 -5.71
CA TYR A 213 2.14 12.75 -6.17
C TYR A 213 1.00 12.72 -5.16
N PHE A 214 -0.26 12.68 -5.62
CA PHE A 214 -1.44 12.67 -4.75
C PHE A 214 -2.27 11.42 -5.03
N VAL A 215 -2.26 10.50 -4.07
CA VAL A 215 -2.89 9.18 -4.15
C VAL A 215 -4.27 9.21 -3.50
N ARG A 216 -5.31 8.89 -4.26
CA ARG A 216 -6.68 8.81 -3.76
C ARG A 216 -6.88 7.54 -2.95
N ARG A 217 -7.49 7.66 -1.77
CA ARG A 217 -7.67 6.54 -0.83
C ARG A 217 -9.12 6.23 -0.47
N ASP A 218 -10.07 6.94 -1.06
CA ASP A 218 -11.50 6.76 -0.87
C ASP A 218 -12.23 6.23 -2.12
N ASN A 219 -11.49 5.79 -3.15
CA ASN A 219 -12.06 5.07 -4.28
C ASN A 219 -12.56 3.67 -3.84
N GLU A 220 -13.87 3.51 -3.72
CA GLU A 220 -14.57 2.26 -3.38
C GLU A 220 -14.29 1.10 -4.34
N SER A 221 -14.04 1.40 -5.62
CA SER A 221 -13.74 0.39 -6.63
C SER A 221 -12.28 -0.05 -6.64
N SER A 222 -11.44 0.51 -5.76
CA SER A 222 -10.02 0.15 -5.72
C SER A 222 -9.82 -1.33 -5.36
N SER A 223 -8.91 -1.98 -6.07
CA SER A 223 -8.62 -3.40 -5.91
C SER A 223 -8.16 -3.79 -4.51
N VAL A 224 -7.56 -2.84 -3.78
CA VAL A 224 -7.10 -3.00 -2.39
C VAL A 224 -8.26 -3.18 -1.41
N TYR A 225 -9.51 -2.95 -1.82
CA TYR A 225 -10.71 -3.16 -1.00
C TYR A 225 -11.49 -4.41 -1.40
N ASN A 226 -11.06 -5.17 -2.41
CA ASN A 226 -11.72 -6.41 -2.80
C ASN A 226 -11.32 -7.55 -1.85
N PRO A 227 -12.23 -8.06 -1.00
CA PRO A 227 -11.89 -9.05 0.02
C PRO A 227 -11.70 -10.47 -0.55
N GLN A 228 -12.02 -10.70 -1.82
CA GLN A 228 -11.87 -11.98 -2.51
C GLN A 228 -10.48 -12.17 -3.14
N LYS A 229 -9.66 -11.11 -3.19
CA LYS A 229 -8.28 -11.19 -3.68
C LYS A 229 -7.36 -11.80 -2.65
N ILE A 230 -7.43 -13.12 -2.47
CA ILE A 230 -6.75 -13.81 -1.38
C ILE A 230 -5.33 -14.25 -1.72
N PHE A 231 -4.99 -14.53 -2.98
CA PHE A 231 -3.68 -15.12 -3.34
C PHE A 231 -2.81 -14.29 -4.27
N CYS A 232 -3.28 -13.09 -4.63
CA CYS A 232 -2.55 -12.21 -5.54
C CYS A 232 -1.15 -11.85 -5.02
N THR A 233 -1.01 -11.62 -3.71
CA THR A 233 0.28 -11.33 -3.07
C THR A 233 1.20 -12.54 -3.07
N ASN A 234 0.66 -13.74 -2.79
CA ASN A 234 1.44 -14.97 -2.83
C ASN A 234 2.04 -15.23 -4.22
N ASP A 235 1.22 -15.11 -5.27
CA ASP A 235 1.66 -15.40 -6.64
C ASP A 235 2.70 -14.38 -7.12
N GLU A 236 2.53 -13.10 -6.76
CA GLU A 236 3.50 -12.05 -7.06
C GLU A 236 4.82 -12.25 -6.32
N TYR A 237 4.78 -12.68 -5.05
CA TYR A 237 5.99 -12.93 -4.28
C TYR A 237 6.72 -14.20 -4.69
N GLU A 238 6.04 -15.19 -5.28
CA GLU A 238 6.71 -16.32 -5.93
C GLU A 238 7.42 -15.88 -7.22
N PHE A 239 6.83 -14.95 -7.98
CA PHE A 239 7.52 -14.32 -9.10
C PHE A 239 8.78 -13.56 -8.64
N ILE A 240 8.68 -12.75 -7.58
CA ILE A 240 9.83 -12.00 -7.02
C ILE A 240 10.91 -12.98 -6.56
N ARG A 241 10.53 -14.05 -5.86
CA ARG A 241 11.45 -15.07 -5.36
C ARG A 241 12.21 -15.75 -6.50
N SER A 242 11.49 -16.14 -7.55
CA SER A 242 12.06 -16.68 -8.78
C SER A 242 13.00 -15.68 -9.46
N TYR A 243 12.64 -14.39 -9.47
CA TYR A 243 13.47 -13.33 -10.01
C TYR A 243 14.79 -13.18 -9.24
N ILE A 244 14.73 -13.09 -7.91
CA ILE A 244 15.90 -12.98 -7.02
C ILE A 244 16.84 -14.16 -7.20
N ARG A 245 16.32 -15.39 -7.27
CA ARG A 245 17.13 -16.60 -7.48
C ARG A 245 17.88 -16.58 -8.83
N ASN A 246 17.29 -15.99 -9.86
CA ASN A 246 17.86 -16.00 -11.21
C ASN A 246 18.73 -14.77 -11.54
N HIS A 247 18.52 -13.64 -10.88
CA HIS A 247 19.14 -12.35 -11.25
C HIS A 247 19.79 -11.59 -10.09
N GLY A 248 19.49 -11.96 -8.84
CA GLY A 248 19.96 -11.23 -7.67
C GLY A 248 21.40 -11.56 -7.31
N LYS A 249 22.22 -10.54 -7.03
CA LYS A 249 23.39 -10.71 -6.16
C LYS A 249 22.93 -10.70 -4.71
N ASN A 250 23.73 -11.27 -3.80
CA ASN A 250 23.37 -11.35 -2.37
C ASN A 250 22.00 -12.03 -2.17
N THR A 251 21.76 -13.11 -2.91
CA THR A 251 20.47 -13.83 -2.99
C THR A 251 19.90 -14.13 -1.61
N ASP A 252 20.71 -14.62 -0.68
CA ASP A 252 20.26 -14.94 0.69
C ASP A 252 19.72 -13.70 1.44
N ILE A 253 20.38 -12.55 1.28
CA ILE A 253 19.96 -11.29 1.92
C ILE A 253 18.65 -10.80 1.31
N LEU A 254 18.52 -10.88 -0.02
CA LEU A 254 17.32 -10.48 -0.73
C LEU A 254 16.13 -11.40 -0.42
N LEU A 255 16.35 -12.72 -0.36
CA LEU A 255 15.33 -13.68 0.02
C LEU A 255 14.88 -13.45 1.47
N GLN A 256 15.83 -13.28 2.40
CA GLN A 256 15.51 -12.93 3.79
C GLN A 256 14.64 -11.67 3.85
N PHE A 257 15.05 -10.60 3.18
CA PHE A 257 14.29 -9.35 3.13
C PHE A 257 12.88 -9.54 2.55
N GLN A 258 12.77 -10.28 1.44
CA GLN A 258 11.49 -10.56 0.82
C GLN A 258 10.55 -11.34 1.77
N TRP A 259 11.05 -12.37 2.45
CA TRP A 259 10.25 -13.17 3.38
C TRP A 259 9.78 -12.36 4.60
N GLU A 260 10.63 -11.47 5.13
CA GLU A 260 10.22 -10.53 6.19
C GLU A 260 9.11 -9.58 5.74
N MET A 261 9.18 -9.11 4.48
CA MET A 261 8.15 -8.27 3.89
C MET A 261 6.85 -9.05 3.64
N LEU A 262 6.96 -10.27 3.10
CA LEU A 262 5.83 -11.13 2.84
C LEU A 262 5.08 -11.49 4.12
N PHE A 263 5.79 -11.71 5.23
CA PHE A 263 5.15 -11.98 6.53
C PHE A 263 4.21 -10.84 6.91
N LYS A 264 4.71 -9.59 6.85
CA LYS A 264 3.92 -8.39 7.19
C LYS A 264 2.76 -8.17 6.22
N ILE A 265 2.96 -8.47 4.93
CA ILE A 265 1.92 -8.38 3.91
C ILE A 265 0.82 -9.42 4.18
N HIS A 266 1.19 -10.67 4.47
CA HIS A 266 0.23 -11.72 4.80
C HIS A 266 -0.56 -11.40 6.07
N GLU A 267 0.04 -10.76 7.07
CA GLU A 267 -0.70 -10.25 8.23
C GLU A 267 -1.73 -9.17 7.83
N ASN A 268 -1.38 -8.27 6.90
CA ASN A 268 -2.31 -7.27 6.38
C ASN A 268 -3.40 -7.90 5.49
N ASP A 269 -3.07 -8.92 4.71
CA ASP A 269 -4.04 -9.65 3.89
C ASP A 269 -5.06 -10.38 4.78
N MET A 270 -4.63 -11.02 5.87
CA MET A 270 -5.54 -11.57 6.88
C MET A 270 -6.52 -10.51 7.45
N MET A 271 -6.12 -9.24 7.54
CA MET A 271 -7.01 -8.15 7.98
C MET A 271 -7.95 -7.65 6.89
N ARG A 272 -7.67 -7.93 5.61
CA ARG A 272 -8.42 -7.42 4.46
C ARG A 272 -9.42 -8.42 3.90
N ILE A 273 -9.09 -9.71 3.93
CA ILE A 273 -9.91 -10.76 3.35
C ILE A 273 -11.16 -11.05 4.19
N SER A 274 -12.20 -11.56 3.53
CA SER A 274 -13.41 -12.00 4.24
C SER A 274 -13.12 -13.22 5.13
N LYS A 275 -13.88 -13.34 6.21
CA LYS A 275 -13.74 -14.42 7.21
C LYS A 275 -13.79 -15.82 6.61
N GLU A 276 -14.57 -16.06 5.56
CA GLU A 276 -14.66 -17.37 4.88
C GLU A 276 -13.33 -17.83 4.28
N PHE A 277 -12.39 -16.92 4.02
CA PHE A 277 -11.08 -17.24 3.45
C PHE A 277 -9.97 -17.41 4.50
N TYR A 278 -10.23 -17.18 5.78
CA TYR A 278 -9.20 -17.25 6.83
C TYR A 278 -8.52 -18.62 6.88
N GLN A 279 -9.29 -19.71 6.85
CA GLN A 279 -8.72 -21.06 6.94
C GLN A 279 -7.81 -21.38 5.76
N ILE A 280 -8.29 -21.14 4.53
CA ILE A 280 -7.52 -21.48 3.33
C ILE A 280 -6.27 -20.59 3.19
N PHE A 281 -6.38 -19.29 3.53
CA PHE A 281 -5.26 -18.37 3.47
C PHE A 281 -4.22 -18.67 4.56
N ALA A 282 -4.61 -18.81 5.82
CA ALA A 282 -3.68 -19.08 6.92
C ALA A 282 -2.94 -20.42 6.73
N LYS A 283 -3.59 -21.43 6.12
CA LYS A 283 -2.93 -22.69 5.76
C LYS A 283 -1.85 -22.49 4.70
N ARG A 284 -2.12 -21.69 3.66
CA ARG A 284 -1.10 -21.35 2.64
C ARG A 284 0.04 -20.53 3.26
N PHE A 285 -0.31 -19.49 4.03
CA PHE A 285 0.65 -18.64 4.76
C PHE A 285 1.58 -19.51 5.62
N ARG A 286 1.04 -20.43 6.43
CA ARG A 286 1.83 -21.38 7.22
C ARG A 286 2.78 -22.21 6.35
N ASN A 287 2.27 -22.81 5.28
CA ASN A 287 3.05 -23.72 4.46
C ASN A 287 4.20 -23.01 3.73
N GLU A 288 3.97 -21.80 3.21
CA GLU A 288 5.01 -20.99 2.57
C GLU A 288 6.18 -20.72 3.52
N PHE A 289 5.89 -20.35 4.77
CA PHE A 289 6.93 -20.07 5.76
C PHE A 289 7.64 -21.32 6.27
N LEU A 290 6.95 -22.46 6.39
CA LEU A 290 7.62 -23.74 6.65
C LEU A 290 8.60 -24.10 5.54
N THR A 291 8.17 -23.96 4.29
CA THR A 291 9.04 -24.21 3.13
C THR A 291 10.22 -23.24 3.09
N ALA A 292 10.02 -21.96 3.37
CA ALA A 292 11.09 -20.97 3.41
C ALA A 292 12.16 -21.31 4.46
N ILE A 293 11.73 -21.73 5.66
CA ILE A 293 12.61 -22.14 6.76
C ILE A 293 13.37 -23.43 6.39
N GLU A 294 12.67 -24.43 5.85
CA GLU A 294 13.27 -25.69 5.42
C GLU A 294 14.34 -25.47 4.33
N GLN A 295 14.06 -24.57 3.38
CA GLN A 295 14.98 -24.19 2.31
C GLN A 295 16.07 -23.20 2.75
N LYS A 296 16.08 -22.79 4.04
CA LYS A 296 17.03 -21.82 4.62
C LYS A 296 17.03 -20.46 3.92
N GLU A 297 15.90 -20.07 3.36
CA GLU A 297 15.70 -18.75 2.75
C GLU A 297 15.21 -17.71 3.74
N PHE A 298 14.72 -18.16 4.89
CA PHE A 298 14.14 -17.32 5.92
C PHE A 298 14.60 -17.75 7.32
N ASP A 299 15.24 -16.81 8.01
CA ASP A 299 15.61 -16.85 9.42
C ASP A 299 14.58 -16.05 10.24
N ALA A 300 13.75 -16.77 11.00
CA ALA A 300 12.71 -16.21 11.84
C ALA A 300 13.26 -15.34 12.98
N ASP A 301 14.52 -15.54 13.41
CA ASP A 301 15.13 -14.77 14.50
C ASP A 301 15.38 -13.31 14.13
N LYS A 302 15.34 -12.97 12.83
CA LYS A 302 15.43 -11.60 12.33
C LYS A 302 14.15 -10.78 12.53
N LEU A 303 13.01 -11.45 12.71
CA LEU A 303 11.76 -10.77 13.03
C LEU A 303 11.82 -10.15 14.44
N SER A 304 11.01 -9.12 14.69
CA SER A 304 10.83 -8.61 16.05
C SER A 304 10.23 -9.68 16.96
N ARG A 305 10.46 -9.58 18.28
CA ARG A 305 9.94 -10.56 19.24
C ARG A 305 8.42 -10.75 19.14
N ALA A 306 7.68 -9.67 18.87
CA ALA A 306 6.23 -9.74 18.71
C ALA A 306 5.82 -10.49 17.43
N GLU A 307 6.54 -10.29 16.33
CA GLU A 307 6.32 -10.99 15.05
C GLU A 307 6.69 -12.47 15.19
N GLN A 308 7.82 -12.81 15.84
CA GLN A 308 8.21 -14.19 16.14
C GLN A 308 7.12 -14.95 16.90
N ILE A 309 6.53 -14.34 17.93
CA ILE A 309 5.44 -14.97 18.70
C ILE A 309 4.24 -15.27 17.80
N ARG A 310 3.89 -14.36 16.88
CA ARG A 310 2.77 -14.55 15.94
C ARG A 310 3.07 -15.62 14.92
N LEU A 311 4.28 -15.60 14.34
CA LEU A 311 4.76 -16.62 13.42
C LEU A 311 4.76 -18.01 14.08
N ASN A 312 5.25 -18.14 15.31
CA ASN A 312 5.29 -19.45 15.99
C ASN A 312 3.90 -20.05 16.16
N VAL A 313 2.91 -19.25 16.57
CA VAL A 313 1.52 -19.72 16.67
C VAL A 313 1.01 -20.18 15.29
N LEU A 314 1.30 -19.44 14.22
CA LEU A 314 0.94 -19.84 12.85
C LEU A 314 1.59 -21.16 12.43
N LEU A 315 2.90 -21.32 12.68
CA LEU A 315 3.67 -22.49 12.30
C LEU A 315 3.24 -23.75 13.08
N GLU A 316 2.94 -23.60 14.38
CA GLU A 316 2.39 -24.66 15.21
C GLU A 316 1.01 -25.09 14.71
N ASN A 317 0.08 -24.15 14.59
CA ASN A 317 -1.28 -24.43 14.14
C ASN A 317 -1.97 -23.18 13.55
N SER A 318 -2.31 -23.23 12.25
CA SER A 318 -2.98 -22.12 11.56
C SER A 318 -4.39 -21.81 12.08
N GLU A 319 -5.13 -22.80 12.58
CA GLU A 319 -6.45 -22.58 13.21
C GLU A 319 -6.30 -21.83 14.53
N SER A 320 -5.35 -22.23 15.38
CA SER A 320 -5.06 -21.52 16.63
C SER A 320 -4.58 -20.08 16.38
N TYR A 321 -3.86 -19.84 15.28
CA TYR A 321 -3.51 -18.48 14.85
C TYR A 321 -4.75 -17.64 14.50
N ILE A 322 -5.68 -18.20 13.74
CA ILE A 322 -6.95 -17.54 13.40
C ILE A 322 -7.77 -17.27 14.67
N GLU A 323 -7.94 -18.26 15.54
CA GLU A 323 -8.71 -18.13 16.78
C GLU A 323 -8.13 -17.04 17.68
N LYS A 324 -6.80 -17.00 17.81
CA LYS A 324 -6.10 -16.05 18.68
C LYS A 324 -6.04 -14.62 18.13
N TYR A 325 -6.01 -14.44 16.82
CA TYR A 325 -5.74 -13.12 16.22
C TYR A 325 -6.86 -12.60 15.33
N PHE A 326 -7.78 -13.41 14.85
CA PHE A 326 -8.76 -12.99 13.84
C PHE A 326 -10.21 -13.35 14.17
N LEU A 327 -10.47 -13.90 15.36
CA LEU A 327 -11.83 -14.19 15.83
C LEU A 327 -12.12 -13.57 17.20
N PHE A 328 -13.41 -13.37 17.46
CA PHE A 328 -13.93 -13.07 18.77
C PHE A 328 -14.40 -14.35 19.46
N GLY A 329 -14.09 -14.46 20.75
CA GLY A 329 -14.68 -15.45 21.65
C GLY A 329 -16.17 -15.18 21.84
N ASN A 330 -16.92 -16.21 22.24
CA ASN A 330 -18.39 -16.13 22.33
C ASN A 330 -18.88 -15.03 23.29
N ASN A 331 -18.16 -14.80 24.39
CA ASN A 331 -18.53 -13.75 25.35
C ASN A 331 -18.28 -12.35 24.78
N SER A 332 -17.18 -12.18 24.06
CA SER A 332 -16.81 -10.94 23.38
C SER A 332 -17.83 -10.57 22.29
N ILE A 333 -18.29 -11.56 21.51
CA ILE A 333 -19.35 -11.36 20.52
C ILE A 333 -20.62 -10.83 21.19
N LYS A 334 -21.08 -11.45 22.28
CA LYS A 334 -22.29 -11.02 22.99
C LYS A 334 -22.19 -9.58 23.52
N GLN A 335 -21.03 -9.18 24.03
CA GLN A 335 -20.81 -7.81 24.49
C GLN A 335 -20.88 -6.81 23.33
N ILE A 336 -20.28 -7.14 22.19
CA ILE A 336 -20.29 -6.31 20.97
C ILE A 336 -21.70 -6.24 20.35
N GLU A 337 -22.43 -7.35 20.36
CA GLU A 337 -23.85 -7.41 19.93
C GLU A 337 -24.74 -6.53 20.80
N GLY A 338 -24.52 -6.54 22.13
CA GLY A 338 -25.26 -5.73 23.08
C GLY A 338 -24.87 -4.25 23.12
N ALA A 339 -23.72 -3.88 22.57
CA ALA A 339 -23.28 -2.48 22.51
C ALA A 339 -24.04 -1.71 21.40
N GLU A 340 -24.51 -0.50 21.72
CA GLU A 340 -25.06 0.43 20.74
C GLU A 340 -23.94 1.11 19.94
N ASN A 341 -22.90 1.55 20.65
CA ASN A 341 -21.76 2.29 20.12
C ASN A 341 -20.45 1.59 20.52
N ILE A 342 -19.48 1.55 19.60
CA ILE A 342 -18.16 0.94 19.79
C ILE A 342 -17.08 1.96 19.46
N ALA A 343 -16.04 2.02 20.29
CA ALA A 343 -14.83 2.78 20.00
C ALA A 343 -13.59 1.89 20.12
N ILE A 344 -12.65 1.97 19.18
CA ILE A 344 -11.37 1.26 19.26
C ILE A 344 -10.33 2.21 19.86
N TYR A 345 -9.75 1.85 21.00
CA TYR A 345 -8.63 2.59 21.59
C TYR A 345 -7.31 1.97 21.15
N GLY A 346 -6.65 2.57 20.16
CA GLY A 346 -5.35 2.17 19.63
C GLY A 346 -5.31 2.13 18.10
N GLY A 347 -4.29 2.76 17.51
CA GLY A 347 -4.09 2.83 16.05
C GLY A 347 -3.10 1.81 15.47
N GLY A 348 -2.43 1.03 16.32
CA GLY A 348 -1.42 0.07 15.88
C GLY A 348 -2.01 -1.20 15.27
N TRP A 349 -1.17 -2.23 15.10
CA TRP A 349 -1.54 -3.53 14.56
C TRP A 349 -2.80 -4.13 15.22
N ASN A 350 -2.90 -4.07 16.56
CA ASN A 350 -4.07 -4.53 17.29
C ASN A 350 -5.34 -3.76 16.94
N GLY A 351 -5.28 -2.44 16.79
CA GLY A 351 -6.43 -1.62 16.42
C GLY A 351 -6.95 -1.94 15.01
N ARG A 352 -6.02 -2.05 14.05
CA ARG A 352 -6.31 -2.45 12.66
C ARG A 352 -6.95 -3.84 12.60
N ARG A 353 -6.43 -4.78 13.38
CA ARG A 353 -6.98 -6.12 13.55
C ARG A 353 -8.39 -6.10 14.13
N ILE A 354 -8.64 -5.32 15.18
CA ILE A 354 -9.99 -5.22 15.76
C ILE A 354 -10.98 -4.60 14.77
N LEU A 355 -10.59 -3.56 14.04
CA LEU A 355 -11.41 -3.00 12.98
C LEU A 355 -11.79 -4.05 11.93
N SER A 356 -10.81 -4.86 11.50
CA SER A 356 -11.03 -5.96 10.56
C SER A 356 -12.05 -6.97 11.10
N ILE A 357 -11.91 -7.40 12.35
CA ILE A 357 -12.82 -8.38 12.96
C ILE A 357 -14.23 -7.78 13.09
N ILE A 358 -14.38 -6.53 13.58
CA ILE A 358 -15.67 -5.84 13.65
C ILE A 358 -16.36 -5.82 12.29
N ARG A 359 -15.62 -5.49 11.22
CA ARG A 359 -16.16 -5.51 9.85
C ARG A 359 -16.63 -6.90 9.44
N ASN A 360 -15.81 -7.93 9.67
CA ASN A 360 -16.13 -9.30 9.27
C ASN A 360 -17.32 -9.89 10.02
N TYR A 361 -17.67 -9.35 11.19
CA TYR A 361 -18.88 -9.72 11.93
C TYR A 361 -20.08 -8.80 11.62
N GLY A 362 -19.95 -7.83 10.70
CA GLY A 362 -21.03 -6.93 10.31
C GLY A 362 -21.33 -5.82 11.31
N TYR A 363 -20.40 -5.51 12.21
CA TYR A 363 -20.58 -4.50 13.27
C TYR A 363 -19.95 -3.13 12.94
N LEU A 364 -19.54 -2.91 11.69
CA LEU A 364 -18.86 -1.67 11.30
C LEU A 364 -19.73 -0.42 11.50
N GLU A 365 -21.05 -0.53 11.33
CA GLU A 365 -21.99 0.58 11.53
C GLU A 365 -22.07 1.05 13.00
N LYS A 366 -21.72 0.19 13.95
CA LYS A 366 -21.65 0.53 15.39
C LYS A 366 -20.38 1.28 15.76
N LEU A 367 -19.40 1.38 14.86
CA LEU A 367 -18.10 1.97 15.16
C LEU A 367 -18.19 3.50 15.12
N SER A 368 -18.14 4.12 16.30
CA SER A 368 -18.17 5.57 16.47
C SER A 368 -16.80 6.22 16.23
N GLY A 369 -15.69 5.46 16.31
CA GLY A 369 -14.36 5.97 15.96
C GLY A 369 -13.18 5.11 16.43
N ILE A 370 -11.98 5.51 15.99
CA ILE A 370 -10.70 4.96 16.44
C ILE A 370 -9.91 6.09 17.10
N VAL A 371 -9.49 5.85 18.34
CA VAL A 371 -8.87 6.87 19.18
C VAL A 371 -7.51 6.46 19.71
N VAL A 372 -6.67 7.46 19.95
CA VAL A 372 -5.37 7.30 20.61
C VAL A 372 -5.20 8.35 21.71
N SER A 373 -4.21 8.15 22.57
CA SER A 373 -3.90 9.11 23.63
C SER A 373 -3.25 10.40 23.10
N ASP A 374 -2.46 10.28 22.03
CA ASP A 374 -1.62 11.35 21.47
C ASP A 374 -1.19 10.97 20.06
N LEU A 375 -1.55 11.79 19.06
CA LEU A 375 -1.17 11.62 17.65
C LEU A 375 0.26 12.10 17.37
N LYS A 376 0.89 12.80 18.32
CA LYS A 376 2.22 13.42 18.20
C LYS A 376 2.30 14.36 17.00
N GLY A 377 1.20 15.05 16.72
CA GLY A 377 1.07 15.96 15.59
C GLY A 377 1.05 15.28 14.20
N LYS A 378 0.82 13.96 14.12
CA LYS A 378 0.68 13.24 12.85
C LYS A 378 -0.77 12.88 12.58
N GLU A 379 -1.30 13.32 11.45
CA GLU A 379 -2.56 12.77 10.95
C GLU A 379 -2.35 11.31 10.51
N GLU A 380 -3.23 10.43 10.96
CA GLU A 380 -3.22 9.01 10.59
C GLU A 380 -4.64 8.55 10.23
N VAL A 381 -4.72 7.67 9.24
CA VAL A 381 -5.97 7.04 8.80
C VAL A 381 -5.80 5.52 8.81
N ILE A 382 -6.76 4.84 9.42
CA ILE A 382 -6.90 3.38 9.34
C ILE A 382 -8.16 3.09 8.53
N ASP A 383 -7.97 2.51 7.35
CA ASP A 383 -9.06 2.03 6.50
C ASP A 383 -10.19 3.06 6.31
N ARG A 384 -9.78 4.28 5.94
CA ARG A 384 -10.61 5.50 5.74
C ARG A 384 -11.14 6.16 7.02
N ILE A 385 -10.89 5.60 8.19
CA ILE A 385 -11.23 6.20 9.48
C ILE A 385 -10.05 7.03 9.96
N CYS A 386 -10.26 8.35 10.05
CA CYS A 386 -9.27 9.26 10.65
C CYS A 386 -9.12 8.95 12.14
N LEU A 387 -7.90 8.74 12.58
CA LEU A 387 -7.61 8.63 14.01
C LEU A 387 -7.79 10.00 14.64
N LYS A 388 -8.32 10.00 15.85
CA LYS A 388 -8.53 11.19 16.64
C LYS A 388 -7.92 10.99 18.02
N GLU A 389 -7.52 12.06 18.67
CA GLU A 389 -7.15 11.95 20.07
C GLU A 389 -8.42 11.76 20.89
N ILE A 390 -8.36 10.95 21.94
CA ILE A 390 -9.51 10.71 22.83
C ILE A 390 -10.07 12.03 23.41
N GLN A 391 -9.26 13.08 23.43
CA GLN A 391 -9.65 14.40 23.90
C GLN A 391 -10.50 15.21 22.95
N ASP A 392 -10.47 14.89 21.66
CA ASP A 392 -11.17 15.63 20.60
C ASP A 392 -12.55 15.05 20.29
N ILE A 393 -12.96 14.00 21.01
CA ILE A 393 -14.25 13.33 20.82
C ILE A 393 -14.89 13.08 22.17
N ASP A 394 -16.16 13.45 22.26
CA ASP A 394 -17.05 12.98 23.31
C ASP A 394 -17.88 11.81 22.77
N PHE A 395 -17.76 10.67 23.45
CA PHE A 395 -18.55 9.47 23.18
C PHE A 395 -19.73 9.41 24.14
N GLU A 396 -20.73 8.59 23.81
CA GLU A 396 -21.80 8.29 24.73
C GLU A 396 -21.26 7.50 25.94
N SER A 397 -21.79 7.75 27.13
CA SER A 397 -21.29 7.12 28.37
C SER A 397 -21.35 5.59 28.37
N ASN A 398 -22.26 5.02 27.57
CA ASN A 398 -22.42 3.57 27.41
C ASN A 398 -21.57 2.98 26.26
N THR A 399 -20.81 3.78 25.50
CA THR A 399 -19.97 3.30 24.40
C THR A 399 -19.01 2.22 24.90
N LEU A 400 -18.98 1.08 24.19
CA LEU A 400 -18.05 0.00 24.48
C LEU A 400 -16.68 0.33 23.88
N PHE A 401 -15.69 0.53 24.74
CA PHE A 401 -14.32 0.73 24.30
C PHE A 401 -13.55 -0.58 24.20
N ILE A 402 -12.97 -0.85 23.03
CA ILE A 402 -12.05 -1.97 22.84
C ILE A 402 -10.61 -1.46 23.00
N LEU A 403 -9.96 -1.85 24.08
CA LEU A 403 -8.58 -1.42 24.40
C LEU A 403 -7.58 -2.23 23.58
N ALA A 404 -7.34 -1.78 22.35
CA ALA A 404 -6.46 -2.39 21.35
C ALA A 404 -4.98 -1.91 21.47
N THR A 405 -4.50 -1.72 22.70
CA THR A 405 -3.11 -1.31 23.00
C THR A 405 -2.33 -2.44 23.69
N GLN A 406 -1.01 -2.27 23.81
CA GLN A 406 -0.18 -3.21 24.57
C GLN A 406 -0.58 -3.18 26.06
N GLU A 407 -0.57 -4.34 26.71
CA GLU A 407 -1.02 -4.53 28.10
C GLU A 407 -0.41 -3.52 29.08
N LYS A 408 0.90 -3.25 28.95
CA LYS A 408 1.61 -2.30 29.81
C LYS A 408 1.06 -0.86 29.78
N TYR A 409 0.27 -0.48 28.78
CA TYR A 409 -0.34 0.85 28.67
C TYR A 409 -1.80 0.88 29.10
N GLN A 410 -2.45 -0.28 29.28
CA GLN A 410 -3.90 -0.34 29.48
C GLN A 410 -4.33 0.20 30.84
N ALA A 411 -3.54 0.01 31.90
CA ALA A 411 -3.86 0.54 33.23
C ALA A 411 -4.01 2.07 33.23
N ASP A 412 -3.05 2.76 32.61
CA ASP A 412 -3.08 4.22 32.49
C ASP A 412 -4.24 4.71 31.60
N ILE A 413 -4.53 3.98 30.52
CA ILE A 413 -5.65 4.29 29.62
C ILE A 413 -6.99 4.15 30.37
N MET A 414 -7.20 3.05 31.08
CA MET A 414 -8.41 2.82 31.87
C MET A 414 -8.62 3.93 32.91
N LYS A 415 -7.56 4.34 33.61
CA LYS A 415 -7.64 5.45 34.57
C LYS A 415 -8.13 6.74 33.89
N LYS A 416 -7.54 7.12 32.76
CA LYS A 416 -7.94 8.31 32.00
C LYS A 416 -9.38 8.22 31.46
N MET A 417 -9.83 7.02 31.10
CA MET A 417 -11.20 6.81 30.65
C MET A 417 -12.22 6.98 31.78
N VAL A 418 -11.92 6.45 32.97
CA VAL A 418 -12.75 6.65 34.16
C VAL A 418 -12.85 8.13 34.52
N GLU A 419 -11.74 8.87 34.46
CA GLU A 419 -11.73 10.33 34.67
C GLU A 419 -12.65 11.09 33.70
N ARG A 420 -12.93 10.52 32.52
CA ARG A 420 -13.86 11.06 31.51
C ARG A 420 -15.27 10.47 31.59
N GLY A 421 -15.55 9.59 32.55
CA GLY A 421 -16.86 8.97 32.72
C GLY A 421 -17.13 7.75 31.82
N TYR A 422 -16.12 7.25 31.10
CA TYR A 422 -16.26 6.01 30.32
C TYR A 422 -15.88 4.83 31.19
N THR A 423 -16.82 3.92 31.48
CA THR A 423 -16.60 2.73 32.32
C THR A 423 -16.86 1.39 31.61
N ASN A 424 -17.31 1.44 30.36
CA ASN A 424 -17.61 0.25 29.56
C ASN A 424 -16.45 -0.06 28.60
N TRP A 425 -15.66 -1.08 28.91
CA TRP A 425 -14.53 -1.47 28.05
C TRP A 425 -14.22 -2.96 28.13
N MET A 426 -13.51 -3.44 27.12
CA MET A 426 -12.90 -4.77 27.07
C MET A 426 -11.45 -4.69 26.60
N ARG A 427 -10.58 -5.59 27.07
CA ARG A 427 -9.16 -5.60 26.70
C ARG A 427 -8.92 -6.56 25.55
N ILE A 428 -7.93 -6.24 24.71
CA ILE A 428 -7.53 -7.09 23.57
C ILE A 428 -7.20 -8.54 23.95
N GLN A 429 -6.76 -8.78 25.19
CA GLN A 429 -6.44 -10.10 25.75
C GLN A 429 -7.68 -10.94 26.05
N ASP A 430 -8.81 -10.28 26.33
CA ASP A 430 -10.06 -10.93 26.70
C ASP A 430 -10.92 -11.25 25.45
N ILE A 431 -10.51 -10.76 24.28
CA ILE A 431 -11.32 -10.78 23.06
C ILE A 431 -11.47 -12.17 22.45
N THR A 432 -10.44 -13.02 22.57
CA THR A 432 -10.42 -14.34 21.93
C THR A 432 -10.89 -15.46 22.85
N LEU A 433 -11.23 -15.13 24.11
CA LEU A 433 -11.63 -16.06 25.16
C LEU A 433 -13.15 -16.04 25.39
#